data_AF-A0A818DEN4-F1
#
_entry.id   AF-A0A818DEN4-F1
#
_cell.length_a   1.000
_cell.length_b   1.000
_cell.length_c   1.000
_cell.angle_alpha   90.00
_cell.angle_beta   90.00
_cell.angle_gamma   90.00
#
_symmetry.space_group_name_H-M   'P 1'
#
loop_
_entity.id
_entity.type
_entity.pdbx_description
1 polymer ?
#
loop_
_entity_poly.entity_id
_entity_poly.type
_entity_poly.pdbx_seq_one_letter_code
_entity_poly.pdbx_strand_id
1 'polypeptide(L)'
;MYTADKTIDWYTQDCFVYRLVNQAFHTEDIILWYLFRFLIIDLCTQLEKVHKEQNIQEYLKLYRGQARLPTQELENLRFNIGDCILTKAFLSTSKDIKVTQQFIIGAKDNDDFKVVIFEIIVNVFQLRSFIFVDIDQCQRKNGEQEILFNIESVFKIQNVEYDFELNV
;
A
#
# COMPACT_ATOMS: atom_id res chain seq x y z
N MET A 1 2.34 -25.92 -0.86
CA MET A 1 2.29 -25.76 -2.32
C MET A 1 1.41 -24.57 -2.64
N TYR A 2 1.76 -23.76 -3.65
CA TYR A 2 0.99 -22.58 -4.04
C TYR A 2 -0.39 -22.97 -4.62
N THR A 3 -1.41 -22.19 -4.28
CA THR A 3 -2.75 -22.25 -4.88
C THR A 3 -3.30 -20.83 -5.01
N ALA A 4 -4.05 -20.55 -6.09
CA ALA A 4 -4.55 -19.20 -6.40
C ALA A 4 -5.51 -18.63 -5.34
N ASP A 5 -6.20 -19.50 -4.58
CA ASP A 5 -7.07 -19.13 -3.46
C ASP A 5 -6.31 -18.71 -2.20
N LYS A 6 -4.97 -18.83 -2.19
CA LYS A 6 -4.10 -18.46 -1.07
C LYS A 6 -3.08 -17.40 -1.44
N THR A 7 -3.25 -16.73 -2.58
CA THR A 7 -2.28 -15.75 -3.08
C THR A 7 -2.10 -14.56 -2.15
N ILE A 8 -3.16 -14.05 -1.52
CA ILE A 8 -3.08 -13.04 -0.46
C ILE A 8 -2.17 -13.54 0.68
N ASP A 9 -2.34 -14.80 1.12
CA ASP A 9 -1.50 -15.39 2.18
C ASP A 9 -0.03 -15.45 1.76
N TRP A 10 0.27 -15.85 0.53
CA TRP A 10 1.63 -15.86 0.00
C TRP A 10 2.21 -14.45 -0.13
N TYR A 11 1.37 -13.47 -0.48
CA TYR A 11 1.80 -12.09 -0.67
C TYR A 11 2.06 -11.37 0.65
N THR A 12 1.26 -11.59 1.70
CA THR A 12 1.43 -10.89 3.00
C THR A 12 2.31 -11.63 3.99
N GLN A 13 2.66 -12.90 3.73
CA GLN A 13 3.68 -13.61 4.50
C GLN A 13 5.06 -13.00 4.27
N ASP A 14 5.91 -13.02 5.31
CA ASP A 14 7.34 -12.70 5.18
C ASP A 14 8.07 -13.76 4.34
N CYS A 15 7.90 -13.65 3.03
CA CYS A 15 8.54 -14.47 2.03
C CYS A 15 8.91 -13.62 0.82
N PHE A 16 9.54 -14.24 -0.18
CA PHE A 16 10.07 -13.51 -1.33
C PHE A 16 8.98 -12.98 -2.28
N VAL A 17 7.74 -13.47 -2.19
CA VAL A 17 6.65 -13.14 -3.13
C VAL A 17 6.37 -11.63 -3.13
N TYR A 18 6.14 -11.04 -1.95
CA TYR A 18 5.95 -9.60 -1.78
C TYR A 18 7.05 -8.80 -2.48
N ARG A 19 8.32 -9.19 -2.25
CA ARG A 19 9.49 -8.48 -2.78
C ARG A 19 9.57 -8.58 -4.29
N LEU A 20 9.35 -9.78 -4.86
CA LEU A 20 9.42 -9.98 -6.31
C LEU A 20 8.31 -9.22 -7.05
N VAL A 21 7.08 -9.28 -6.54
CA VAL A 21 5.94 -8.60 -7.16
C VAL A 21 6.14 -7.09 -7.12
N ASN A 22 6.51 -6.52 -5.95
CA ASN A 22 6.74 -5.07 -5.85
C ASN A 22 7.95 -4.60 -6.62
N GLN A 23 9.01 -5.41 -6.71
CA GLN A 23 10.17 -5.09 -7.54
C GLN A 23 9.77 -4.98 -9.01
N ALA A 24 8.95 -5.91 -9.51
CA ALA A 24 8.49 -5.89 -10.90
C ALA A 24 7.78 -4.57 -11.22
N PHE A 25 6.88 -4.11 -10.36
CA PHE A 25 6.19 -2.81 -10.54
C PHE A 25 7.14 -1.61 -10.41
N HIS A 26 8.08 -1.63 -9.46
CA HIS A 26 8.99 -0.52 -9.24
C HIS A 26 9.99 -0.32 -10.39
N THR A 27 10.46 -1.41 -11.01
CA THR A 27 11.40 -1.34 -12.14
C THR A 27 10.73 -1.11 -13.49
N GLU A 28 9.38 -1.12 -13.54
CA GLU A 28 8.60 -1.09 -14.78
C GLU A 28 9.10 -2.13 -15.82
N ASP A 29 9.64 -3.24 -15.32
CA ASP A 29 10.24 -4.27 -16.16
C ASP A 29 9.15 -5.21 -16.67
N ILE A 30 8.77 -5.01 -17.93
CA ILE A 30 7.74 -5.78 -18.62
C ILE A 30 8.07 -7.29 -18.60
N ILE A 31 9.34 -7.68 -18.60
CA ILE A 31 9.75 -9.09 -18.53
C ILE A 31 9.41 -9.65 -17.15
N LEU A 32 9.67 -8.90 -16.07
CA LEU A 32 9.27 -9.31 -14.71
C LEU A 32 7.75 -9.33 -14.55
N TRP A 33 7.03 -8.37 -15.13
CA TRP A 33 5.56 -8.37 -15.13
C TRP A 33 5.03 -9.62 -15.80
N TYR A 34 5.58 -9.96 -16.98
CA TYR A 34 5.21 -11.18 -17.67
C TYR A 34 5.56 -12.42 -16.86
N LEU A 35 6.75 -12.49 -16.26
CA LEU A 35 7.19 -13.63 -15.46
C LEU A 35 6.26 -13.88 -14.26
N PHE A 36 5.83 -12.82 -13.57
CA PHE A 36 4.98 -12.90 -12.39
C PHE A 36 3.48 -12.71 -12.68
N ARG A 37 3.08 -12.65 -13.95
CA ARG A 37 1.70 -12.32 -14.36
C ARG A 37 0.64 -13.18 -13.70
N PHE A 38 0.88 -14.47 -13.54
CA PHE A 38 -0.08 -15.38 -12.91
C PHE A 38 -0.31 -15.01 -11.45
N LEU A 39 0.76 -14.67 -10.73
CA LEU A 39 0.68 -14.27 -9.33
C LEU A 39 -0.01 -12.91 -9.17
N ILE A 40 0.27 -11.96 -10.07
CA ILE A 40 -0.37 -10.64 -10.10
C ILE A 40 -1.87 -10.80 -10.38
N ILE A 41 -2.24 -11.58 -11.41
CA ILE A 41 -3.64 -11.83 -11.78
C ILE A 41 -4.38 -12.54 -10.64
N ASP A 42 -3.78 -13.57 -10.05
CA ASP A 42 -4.37 -14.31 -8.93
C ASP A 42 -4.57 -13.38 -7.72
N LEU A 43 -3.60 -12.50 -7.41
CA LEU A 43 -3.72 -11.55 -6.31
C LEU A 43 -4.82 -10.53 -6.56
N CYS A 44 -4.87 -9.91 -7.74
CA CYS A 44 -5.95 -8.98 -8.11
C CYS A 44 -7.32 -9.65 -7.99
N THR A 45 -7.45 -10.86 -8.55
CA THR A 45 -8.72 -11.63 -8.55
C THR A 45 -9.15 -11.97 -7.13
N GLN A 46 -8.20 -12.39 -6.28
CA GLN A 46 -8.50 -12.71 -4.89
C GLN A 46 -8.87 -11.47 -4.08
N LEU A 47 -8.16 -10.35 -4.25
CA LEU A 47 -8.49 -9.08 -3.61
C LEU A 47 -9.90 -8.62 -4.00
N GLU A 48 -10.27 -8.69 -5.28
CA GLU A 48 -11.63 -8.36 -5.74
C GLU A 48 -12.71 -9.23 -5.10
N LYS A 49 -12.46 -10.54 -5.01
CA LYS A 49 -13.39 -11.47 -4.39
C LYS A 49 -13.58 -11.14 -2.92
N VAL A 50 -12.49 -11.04 -2.16
CA VAL A 50 -12.54 -10.79 -0.72
C VAL A 50 -13.10 -9.39 -0.43
N HIS A 51 -12.78 -8.40 -1.26
CA HIS A 51 -13.34 -7.05 -1.14
C HIS A 51 -14.87 -7.02 -1.24
N LYS A 52 -15.46 -7.88 -2.09
CA LYS A 52 -16.93 -8.00 -2.21
C LYS A 52 -17.56 -8.76 -1.04
N GLU A 53 -16.81 -9.65 -0.41
CA GLU A 53 -17.26 -10.50 0.69
C GLU A 53 -17.11 -9.83 2.06
N GLN A 54 -16.09 -8.98 2.24
CA GLN A 54 -15.88 -8.23 3.47
C GLN A 54 -16.96 -7.14 3.64
N ASN A 55 -17.42 -6.95 4.88
CA ASN A 55 -18.43 -5.94 5.20
C ASN A 55 -17.82 -4.85 6.08
N ILE A 56 -17.03 -3.97 5.47
CA ILE A 56 -16.41 -2.82 6.15
C ILE A 56 -17.30 -1.61 5.90
N GLN A 57 -17.96 -1.12 6.94
CA GLN A 57 -18.88 0.03 6.89
C GLN A 57 -18.40 1.14 7.82
N GLU A 58 -17.12 1.46 7.76
CA GLU A 58 -16.49 2.46 8.62
C GLU A 58 -15.59 3.40 7.81
N TYR A 59 -15.30 4.56 8.41
CA TYR A 59 -14.21 5.40 7.94
C TYR A 59 -12.89 4.78 8.39
N LEU A 60 -11.96 4.58 7.46
CA LEU A 60 -10.64 4.07 7.80
C LEU A 60 -9.65 5.22 7.82
N LYS A 61 -8.84 5.27 8.87
CA LYS A 61 -7.63 6.07 8.96
C LYS A 61 -6.45 5.11 8.88
N LEU A 62 -5.65 5.25 7.82
CA LEU A 62 -4.58 4.32 7.47
C LEU A 62 -3.27 5.07 7.34
N TYR A 63 -2.18 4.35 7.56
CA TYR A 63 -0.84 4.90 7.55
C TYR A 63 0.09 4.01 6.73
N ARG A 64 1.03 4.64 6.01
CA ARG A 64 2.12 3.95 5.33
C ARG A 64 3.42 4.74 5.49
N GLY A 65 4.46 4.06 5.95
CA GLY A 65 5.77 4.63 6.19
C GLY A 65 6.68 4.32 5.02
N GLN A 66 7.42 5.32 4.56
CA GLN A 66 8.39 5.15 3.49
C GLN A 66 9.70 5.82 3.88
N ALA A 67 10.70 4.99 4.23
CA ALA A 67 12.01 5.43 4.66
C ALA A 67 12.85 6.12 3.56
N ARG A 68 12.51 5.89 2.29
CA ARG A 68 13.27 6.38 1.13
C ARG A 68 12.31 6.79 0.01
N LEU A 69 11.63 7.92 0.17
CA LEU A 69 10.93 8.58 -0.92
C LEU A 69 11.92 9.50 -1.66
N PRO A 70 12.12 9.38 -2.98
CA PRO A 70 12.96 10.31 -3.73
C PRO A 70 12.54 11.77 -3.49
N THR A 71 13.50 12.67 -3.25
CA THR A 71 13.19 14.09 -2.99
C THR A 71 12.37 14.72 -4.11
N GLN A 72 12.66 14.37 -5.37
CA GLN A 72 11.88 14.83 -6.52
C GLN A 72 10.43 14.33 -6.50
N GLU A 73 10.19 13.11 -6.01
CA GLU A 73 8.84 12.57 -5.88
C GLU A 73 8.05 13.31 -4.81
N LEU A 74 8.68 13.67 -3.68
CA LEU A 74 8.05 14.53 -2.67
C LEU A 74 7.68 15.91 -3.23
N GLU A 75 8.57 16.54 -3.99
CA GLU A 75 8.27 17.83 -4.64
C GLU A 75 7.14 17.72 -5.66
N ASN A 76 7.06 16.59 -6.38
CA ASN A 76 5.92 16.31 -7.26
C ASN A 76 4.61 16.20 -6.45
N LEU A 77 4.62 15.52 -5.30
CA LEU A 77 3.43 15.45 -4.44
C LEU A 77 2.99 16.84 -3.94
N ARG A 78 3.95 17.69 -3.56
CA ARG A 78 3.69 19.08 -3.14
C ARG A 78 3.10 19.93 -4.26
N PHE A 79 3.64 19.80 -5.47
CA PHE A 79 3.16 20.55 -6.63
C PHE A 79 1.74 20.16 -7.05
N ASN A 80 1.36 18.89 -6.85
CA ASN A 80 0.07 18.32 -7.24
C ASN A 80 -0.94 18.23 -6.08
N ILE A 81 -0.81 19.07 -5.04
CA ILE A 81 -1.82 19.15 -3.97
C ILE A 81 -3.17 19.54 -4.60
N GLY A 82 -4.21 18.77 -4.27
CA GLY A 82 -5.55 18.92 -4.85
C GLY A 82 -5.83 17.96 -6.02
N ASP A 83 -4.80 17.39 -6.64
CA ASP A 83 -4.90 16.42 -7.73
C ASP A 83 -4.88 14.97 -7.22
N CYS A 84 -5.07 14.04 -8.15
CA CYS A 84 -5.09 12.60 -7.88
C CYS A 84 -3.77 11.93 -8.31
N ILE A 85 -3.34 10.96 -7.51
CA ILE A 85 -2.22 10.05 -7.81
C ILE A 85 -2.73 8.61 -7.84
N LEU A 86 -2.05 7.76 -8.59
CA LEU A 86 -2.31 6.32 -8.64
C LEU A 86 -1.15 5.55 -8.03
N THR A 87 -1.44 4.41 -7.41
CA THR A 87 -0.41 3.48 -6.94
C THR A 87 0.04 2.56 -8.08
N LYS A 88 1.36 2.54 -8.35
CA LYS A 88 1.93 1.66 -9.39
C LYS A 88 1.92 0.19 -9.00
N ALA A 89 1.96 -0.09 -7.70
CA ALA A 89 1.99 -1.44 -7.14
C ALA A 89 0.83 -1.59 -6.14
N PHE A 90 0.70 -2.80 -5.59
CA PHE A 90 -0.19 -3.04 -4.46
C PHE A 90 0.27 -2.19 -3.28
N LEU A 91 -0.66 -1.50 -2.64
CA LEU A 91 -0.35 -0.57 -1.55
C LEU A 91 -0.73 -1.21 -0.22
N SER A 92 0.30 -1.63 0.53
CA SER A 92 0.13 -2.08 1.91
C SER A 92 0.14 -0.88 2.86
N THR A 93 -0.82 -0.86 3.79
CA THR A 93 -1.04 0.19 4.78
C THR A 93 -1.46 -0.43 6.11
N SER A 94 -1.29 0.26 7.22
CA SER A 94 -1.73 -0.22 8.54
C SER A 94 -2.72 0.75 9.18
N LYS A 95 -3.68 0.24 9.97
CA LYS A 95 -4.51 1.05 10.87
C LYS A 95 -3.72 1.55 12.09
N ASP A 96 -2.60 0.90 12.44
CA ASP A 96 -1.79 1.26 13.60
C ASP A 96 -0.54 2.05 13.18
N ILE A 97 -0.50 3.33 13.57
CA ILE A 97 0.64 4.20 13.31
C ILE A 97 1.95 3.66 13.92
N LYS A 98 1.90 2.90 15.02
CA LYS A 98 3.10 2.32 15.63
C LYS A 98 3.72 1.24 14.76
N VAL A 99 2.89 0.45 14.09
CA VAL A 99 3.35 -0.52 13.08
C VAL A 99 4.00 0.23 11.93
N THR A 100 3.36 1.30 11.45
CA THR A 100 3.92 2.15 10.38
C THR A 100 5.27 2.77 10.75
N GLN A 101 5.44 3.25 11.97
CA GLN A 101 6.70 3.83 12.44
C GLN A 101 7.86 2.83 12.33
N GLN A 102 7.62 1.53 12.53
CA GLN A 102 8.67 0.50 12.41
C GLN A 102 9.32 0.47 11.03
N PHE A 103 8.59 0.84 9.97
CA PHE A 103 9.12 0.89 8.60
C PHE A 103 10.04 2.08 8.33
N ILE A 104 10.06 3.07 9.22
CA ILE A 104 10.90 4.27 9.09
C ILE A 104 11.89 4.44 10.25
N ILE A 105 11.86 3.57 11.26
CA ILE A 105 12.77 3.63 12.40
C ILE A 105 14.23 3.65 11.91
N GLY A 106 14.97 4.66 12.37
CA GLY A 106 16.39 4.84 12.05
C GLY A 106 16.68 5.42 10.66
N ALA A 107 15.66 5.59 9.80
CA ALA A 107 15.82 6.30 8.54
C ALA A 107 16.02 7.80 8.80
N LYS A 108 16.74 8.46 7.89
CA LYS A 108 17.01 9.90 7.96
C LYS A 108 16.93 10.49 6.57
N ASP A 109 16.45 11.72 6.53
CA ASP A 109 16.50 12.54 5.35
C ASP A 109 17.94 12.74 4.86
N ASN A 110 18.07 12.82 3.54
CA ASN A 110 19.26 13.32 2.87
C ASN A 110 18.82 14.12 1.62
N ASP A 111 19.77 14.43 0.75
CA ASP A 111 19.52 15.22 -0.46
C ASP A 111 18.70 14.42 -1.50
N ASP A 112 18.93 13.11 -1.59
CA ASP A 112 18.30 12.24 -2.58
C ASP A 112 16.96 11.66 -2.11
N PHE A 113 16.81 11.46 -0.80
CA PHE A 113 15.68 10.76 -0.19
C PHE A 113 15.14 11.45 1.07
N LYS A 114 13.83 11.37 1.24
CA LYS A 114 13.07 11.81 2.40
C LYS A 114 12.36 10.64 3.07
N VAL A 115 12.26 10.72 4.38
CA VAL A 115 11.43 9.83 5.19
C VAL A 115 10.04 10.46 5.25
N VAL A 116 9.00 9.70 4.92
CA VAL A 116 7.63 10.21 4.94
C VAL A 116 6.67 9.20 5.55
N ILE A 117 5.56 9.72 6.08
CA ILE A 117 4.38 8.93 6.41
C ILE A 117 3.22 9.45 5.56
N PHE A 118 2.61 8.54 4.80
CA PHE A 118 1.34 8.79 4.14
C PHE A 118 0.22 8.52 5.13
N GLU A 119 -0.56 9.56 5.46
CA GLU A 119 -1.85 9.42 6.13
C GLU A 119 -2.96 9.35 5.06
N ILE A 120 -3.74 8.27 5.10
CA ILE A 120 -4.76 7.97 4.09
C ILE A 120 -6.10 7.85 4.78
N ILE A 121 -7.03 8.73 4.41
CA ILE A 121 -8.41 8.72 4.89
C ILE A 121 -9.31 8.10 3.84
N VAL A 122 -10.00 7.03 4.21
CA VAL A 122 -10.89 6.28 3.34
C VAL A 122 -12.32 6.36 3.87
N ASN A 123 -13.20 6.98 3.08
CA ASN A 123 -14.64 6.99 3.34
C ASN A 123 -15.31 5.84 2.58
N VAL A 124 -15.51 4.69 3.23
CA VAL A 124 -16.02 3.48 2.55
C VAL A 124 -17.41 3.65 1.94
N PHE A 125 -18.20 4.61 2.42
CA PHE A 125 -19.55 4.89 1.92
C PHE A 125 -19.59 5.61 0.57
N GLN A 126 -18.50 6.28 0.17
CA GLN A 126 -18.44 7.07 -1.07
C GLN A 126 -17.74 6.34 -2.21
N LEU A 127 -17.35 5.08 -2.01
CA LEU A 127 -16.47 4.37 -2.91
C LEU A 127 -17.25 3.51 -3.89
N ARG A 128 -16.97 3.69 -5.19
CA ARG A 128 -17.51 2.81 -6.23
C ARG A 128 -16.47 1.96 -6.96
N SER A 129 -15.17 2.23 -6.83
CA SER A 129 -14.20 1.71 -7.82
C SER A 129 -12.83 1.28 -7.30
N PHE A 130 -12.50 1.36 -6.00
CA PHE A 130 -11.22 0.83 -5.53
C PHE A 130 -11.37 -0.42 -4.67
N ILE A 131 -10.45 -1.35 -4.88
CA ILE A 131 -10.44 -2.67 -4.28
C ILE A 131 -9.40 -2.67 -3.18
N PHE A 132 -9.82 -3.05 -1.98
CA PHE A 132 -8.95 -3.21 -0.83
C PHE A 132 -9.41 -4.39 0.01
N VAL A 133 -8.51 -4.97 0.80
CA VAL A 133 -8.82 -6.05 1.73
C VAL A 133 -8.24 -5.74 3.10
N ASP A 134 -9.05 -5.96 4.15
CA ASP A 134 -8.56 -6.07 5.53
C ASP A 134 -7.97 -7.47 5.73
N ILE A 135 -6.65 -7.54 5.81
CA ILE A 135 -5.89 -8.79 5.84
C ILE A 135 -6.18 -9.57 7.12
N ASP A 136 -6.34 -8.88 8.25
CA ASP A 136 -6.63 -9.50 9.55
C ASP A 136 -8.01 -10.15 9.54
N GLN A 137 -9.02 -9.48 8.96
CA GLN A 137 -10.35 -10.05 8.76
C GLN A 137 -10.33 -11.26 7.80
N CYS A 138 -9.61 -11.14 6.69
CA CYS A 138 -9.50 -12.20 5.68
C CYS A 138 -8.82 -13.45 6.24
N GLN A 139 -7.74 -13.30 6.99
CA GLN A 139 -6.90 -14.41 7.46
C GLN A 139 -7.28 -14.91 8.86
N ARG A 140 -8.18 -14.20 9.57
CA ARG A 140 -8.54 -14.47 10.98
C ARG A 140 -7.30 -14.53 11.89
N LYS A 141 -6.36 -13.62 11.67
CA LYS A 141 -5.16 -13.46 12.48
C LYS A 141 -5.18 -12.10 13.16
N ASN A 142 -4.62 -12.03 14.36
CA ASN A 142 -4.28 -10.75 14.98
C ASN A 142 -2.91 -10.37 14.43
N GLY A 143 -2.88 -9.47 13.44
CA GLY A 143 -1.68 -9.11 12.70
C GLY A 143 -1.37 -7.61 12.79
N GLU A 144 -0.80 -7.10 11.70
CA GLU A 144 -0.32 -5.73 11.52
C GLU A 144 -1.45 -4.71 11.28
N GLN A 145 -2.72 -5.11 11.43
CA GLN A 145 -3.90 -4.33 11.04
C GLN A 145 -3.78 -3.83 9.60
N GLU A 146 -3.30 -4.71 8.73
CA GLU A 146 -2.97 -4.38 7.35
C GLU A 146 -4.24 -4.22 6.51
N ILE A 147 -4.33 -3.07 5.82
CA ILE A 147 -5.22 -2.89 4.68
C ILE A 147 -4.37 -2.91 3.41
N LEU A 148 -4.64 -3.87 2.54
CA LEU A 148 -3.96 -4.03 1.26
C LEU A 148 -4.85 -3.54 0.12
N PHE A 149 -4.41 -2.52 -0.60
CA PHE A 149 -5.09 -2.02 -1.80
C PHE A 149 -4.56 -2.70 -3.06
N ASN A 150 -5.45 -2.84 -4.03
CA ASN A 150 -5.09 -3.31 -5.36
C ASN A 150 -4.18 -2.31 -6.10
N ILE A 151 -3.53 -2.77 -7.17
CA ILE A 151 -2.81 -1.90 -8.11
C ILE A 151 -3.74 -0.82 -8.70
N GLU A 152 -3.16 0.28 -9.16
CA GLU A 152 -3.88 1.40 -9.79
C GLU A 152 -4.94 2.05 -8.88
N SER A 153 -4.82 1.88 -7.57
CA SER A 153 -5.68 2.57 -6.61
C SER A 153 -5.40 4.07 -6.65
N VAL A 154 -6.46 4.87 -6.76
CA VAL A 154 -6.38 6.33 -6.93
C VAL A 154 -6.65 7.05 -5.62
N PHE A 155 -5.77 7.99 -5.27
CA PHE A 155 -5.84 8.79 -4.06
C PHE A 155 -5.72 10.28 -4.40
N LYS A 156 -6.47 11.13 -3.71
CA LYS A 156 -6.36 12.58 -3.84
C LYS A 156 -5.37 13.11 -2.80
N ILE A 157 -4.41 13.91 -3.24
CA ILE A 157 -3.47 14.60 -2.34
C ILE A 157 -4.21 15.78 -1.69
N GLN A 158 -4.34 15.75 -0.37
CA GLN A 158 -5.00 16.83 0.38
C GLN A 158 -4.00 17.86 0.89
N ASN A 159 -2.86 17.40 1.40
CA ASN A 159 -1.83 18.23 2.00
C ASN A 159 -0.49 17.50 1.96
N VAL A 160 0.60 18.26 2.07
CA VAL A 160 1.95 17.76 2.33
C VAL A 160 2.60 18.72 3.32
N GLU A 161 2.88 18.22 4.51
CA GLU A 161 3.45 19.02 5.60
C GLU A 161 4.53 18.24 6.34
N TYR A 162 5.33 18.97 7.12
CA TYR A 162 6.32 18.39 8.01
C TYR A 162 5.70 18.19 9.40
N ASP A 163 5.78 16.98 9.90
CA ASP A 163 5.37 16.58 11.23
C ASP A 163 6.54 16.72 12.21
N PHE A 164 6.43 17.71 13.11
CA PHE A 164 7.46 17.98 14.11
C PHE A 164 7.56 16.90 15.19
N GLU A 165 6.47 16.18 15.49
CA GLU A 165 6.47 15.14 16.52
C GLU A 165 7.17 13.87 16.01
N LEU A 166 6.96 13.56 14.73
CA LEU A 166 7.52 12.39 14.07
C LEU A 166 8.85 12.68 13.35
N ASN A 167 9.19 13.96 13.18
CA ASN A 167 10.38 14.44 12.47
C ASN A 167 10.41 13.89 11.02
N VAL A 168 9.27 13.95 10.33
CA VAL A 168 9.08 13.49 8.94
C VAL A 168 8.23 14.47 8.14
#